data_AF-A0A2H9N3D1-F1
#
_entry.id   AF-A0A2H9N3D1-F1
#
_cell.length_a   1.000
_cell.length_b   1.000
_cell.length_c   1.000
_cell.angle_alpha   90.00
_cell.angle_beta   90.00
_cell.angle_gamma   90.00
#
_symmetry.space_group_name_H-M   'P 1'
#
loop_
_entity.id
_entity.type
_entity.pdbx_description
1 polymer ?
#
loop_
_entity_poly.entity_id
_entity_poly.type
_entity_poly.pdbx_seq_one_letter_code
_entity_poly.pdbx_strand_id
1 'polypeptide(L)'
;MKNGYTLIEILVAVTIFTIVIAAPTGFFVGSLKSQIKSLASQKLLDNTSYALEYISRALRMAKKELSTEPASACLLQDSTILYGYNYQITRSGNGLKFINYKGECQEFFLGEGRLKESKAGLENYLTSEELEIISLKFNLFGESQDDTDQPRVTLSLDIKGAKGQMPELRPEIKIQTTISQRNLDVPY
;
A
#
# COMPACT_ATOMS: atom_id res chain seq x y z
N MET A 1 -36.99 19.18 62.66
CA MET A 1 -37.71 18.42 61.61
C MET A 1 -36.67 17.80 60.70
N LYS A 2 -36.63 16.47 60.55
CA LYS A 2 -35.72 15.82 59.59
C LYS A 2 -36.41 15.81 58.23
N ASN A 3 -35.96 16.65 57.31
CA ASN A 3 -36.47 16.68 55.94
C ASN A 3 -35.87 15.50 55.18
N GLY A 4 -36.62 14.41 55.07
CA GLY A 4 -36.26 13.24 54.27
C GLY A 4 -36.94 13.28 52.91
N TYR A 5 -36.29 12.72 51.90
CA TYR A 5 -36.87 12.51 50.57
C TYR A 5 -37.77 11.28 50.56
N THR A 6 -38.82 11.34 49.76
CA THR A 6 -39.70 10.19 49.50
C THR A 6 -39.05 9.22 48.52
N LEU A 7 -39.44 7.95 48.60
CA LEU A 7 -38.99 6.91 47.65
C LEU A 7 -39.29 7.28 46.19
N ILE A 8 -40.44 7.92 45.93
CA ILE A 8 -40.83 8.35 44.59
C ILE A 8 -39.96 9.51 44.06
N GLU A 9 -39.56 10.46 44.92
CA GLU A 9 -38.64 11.54 44.53
C GLU A 9 -37.26 11.01 44.15
N ILE A 10 -36.74 10.04 44.90
CA ILE A 10 -35.46 9.38 44.57
C ILE A 10 -35.56 8.63 43.24
N LEU A 11 -36.66 7.91 43.00
CA LEU A 11 -36.87 7.16 41.76
C LEU A 11 -36.93 8.09 40.54
N VAL A 12 -37.67 9.20 40.64
CA VAL A 12 -37.76 10.20 39.56
C VAL A 12 -36.40 10.87 39.33
N ALA A 13 -35.69 11.26 40.39
CA ALA A 13 -34.38 11.91 40.29
C ALA A 13 -33.35 11.01 39.58
N VAL A 14 -33.27 9.72 39.94
CA VAL A 14 -32.37 8.75 39.30
C VAL A 14 -32.75 8.52 37.84
N THR A 15 -34.05 8.47 37.53
CA THR A 15 -34.52 8.29 36.15
C THR A 15 -34.12 9.46 35.26
N ILE A 16 -34.32 10.70 35.72
CA ILE A 16 -33.92 11.89 34.96
C ILE A 16 -32.40 11.95 34.83
N PHE A 17 -31.66 11.68 35.92
CA PHE A 17 -30.20 11.71 35.92
C PHE A 17 -29.59 10.71 34.94
N THR A 18 -30.12 9.49 34.89
CA THR A 18 -29.65 8.46 33.96
C THR A 18 -29.89 8.84 32.51
N ILE A 19 -31.06 9.40 32.17
CA ILE A 19 -31.36 9.89 30.81
C ILE A 19 -30.41 11.02 30.42
N VAL A 20 -30.17 11.97 31.33
CA VAL A 20 -29.31 13.14 31.07
C VAL A 20 -27.85 12.73 30.84
N ILE A 21 -27.35 11.70 31.51
CA ILE A 21 -25.96 11.22 31.33
C ILE A 21 -25.82 10.26 30.15
N ALA A 22 -26.85 9.45 29.87
CA ALA A 22 -26.77 8.44 28.82
C ALA A 22 -26.53 9.06 27.43
N ALA A 23 -27.25 10.14 27.09
CA ALA A 23 -27.15 10.74 25.77
C ALA A 23 -25.74 11.31 25.46
N PRO A 24 -25.13 12.18 26.28
CA PRO A 24 -23.76 12.67 26.05
C PRO A 24 -22.71 11.56 26.02
N THR A 25 -22.88 10.52 26.86
CA THR A 25 -21.95 9.38 26.89
C THR A 25 -21.96 8.61 25.57
N GLY A 26 -23.14 8.39 24.99
CA GLY A 26 -23.28 7.76 23.67
C GLY A 26 -22.58 8.56 22.58
N PHE A 27 -22.78 9.89 22.55
CA PHE A 27 -22.10 10.79 21.61
C PHE A 27 -20.57 10.76 21.78
N PHE A 28 -20.10 10.77 23.03
CA PHE A 28 -18.67 10.73 23.33
C PHE A 28 -18.02 9.42 22.81
N VAL A 29 -18.64 8.27 23.09
CA VAL A 29 -18.15 6.97 22.60
C VAL A 29 -18.17 6.92 21.07
N GLY A 30 -19.22 7.43 20.43
CA GLY A 30 -19.29 7.53 18.96
C GLY A 30 -18.17 8.38 18.37
N SER A 31 -17.90 9.54 18.99
CA SER A 31 -16.81 10.44 18.58
C SER A 31 -15.44 9.77 18.73
N LEU A 32 -15.19 9.06 19.84
CA LEU A 32 -13.95 8.31 20.03
C LEU A 32 -13.74 7.24 18.95
N LYS A 33 -14.77 6.45 18.63
CA LYS A 33 -14.68 5.45 17.56
C LYS A 33 -14.38 6.08 16.20
N SER A 34 -15.00 7.22 15.92
CA SER A 34 -14.75 7.99 14.68
C SER A 34 -13.30 8.49 14.61
N GLN A 35 -12.76 9.02 15.71
CA GLN A 35 -11.38 9.48 15.80
C GLN A 35 -10.37 8.34 15.59
N ILE A 36 -10.59 7.20 16.23
CA ILE A 36 -9.73 6.00 16.08
C ILE A 36 -9.71 5.55 14.61
N LYS A 37 -10.88 5.47 13.97
CA LYS A 37 -10.98 5.09 12.56
C LYS A 37 -10.29 6.11 11.65
N SER A 38 -10.46 7.40 11.91
CA SER A 38 -9.82 8.47 11.15
C SER A 38 -8.29 8.40 11.24
N LEU A 39 -7.75 8.19 12.45
CA LEU A 39 -6.31 8.01 12.68
C LEU A 39 -5.77 6.77 11.96
N ALA A 40 -6.49 5.65 12.01
CA ALA A 40 -6.10 4.43 11.29
C ALA A 40 -6.07 4.67 9.77
N SER A 41 -7.06 5.38 9.22
CA SER A 41 -7.09 5.73 7.79
C SER A 41 -5.93 6.65 7.40
N GLN A 42 -5.60 7.64 8.23
CA GLN A 42 -4.46 8.54 8.00
C GLN A 42 -3.14 7.76 7.96
N LYS A 43 -2.89 6.92 8.97
CA LYS A 43 -1.70 6.05 9.00
C LYS A 43 -1.58 5.18 7.75
N LEU A 44 -2.70 4.60 7.30
CA LEU A 44 -2.72 3.77 6.10
C LEU A 44 -2.40 4.59 4.84
N LEU A 45 -3.02 5.78 4.71
CA LEU A 45 -2.74 6.69 3.61
C LEU A 45 -1.28 7.16 3.58
N ASP A 46 -0.71 7.54 4.72
CA ASP A 46 0.66 8.06 4.80
C ASP A 46 1.69 7.00 4.39
N ASN A 47 1.59 5.80 4.96
CA ASN A 47 2.46 4.68 4.63
C ASN A 47 2.32 4.27 3.15
N THR A 48 1.09 4.24 2.65
CA THR A 48 0.83 3.87 1.25
C THR A 48 1.36 4.94 0.31
N SER A 49 1.15 6.22 0.62
CA SER A 49 1.65 7.35 -0.17
C SER A 49 3.17 7.34 -0.24
N TYR A 50 3.84 7.07 0.88
CA TYR A 50 5.29 6.90 0.91
C TYR A 50 5.75 5.76 -0.02
N ALA A 51 5.15 4.57 0.11
CA ALA A 51 5.50 3.41 -0.71
C ALA A 51 5.28 3.66 -2.21
N LEU A 52 4.14 4.27 -2.57
CA LEU A 52 3.81 4.62 -3.96
C LEU A 52 4.78 5.66 -4.52
N GLU A 53 5.14 6.67 -3.75
CA GLU A 53 6.13 7.67 -4.15
C GLU A 53 7.52 7.06 -4.36
N TYR A 54 7.93 6.16 -3.47
CA TYR A 54 9.19 5.44 -3.59
C TYR A 54 9.23 4.56 -4.85
N ILE A 55 8.20 3.73 -5.06
CA ILE A 55 8.04 2.92 -6.27
C ILE A 55 8.05 3.81 -7.50
N SER A 56 7.25 4.88 -7.52
CA SER A 56 7.12 5.77 -8.66
C SER A 56 8.43 6.43 -9.05
N ARG A 57 9.23 6.89 -8.07
CA ARG A 57 10.56 7.44 -8.34
C ARG A 57 11.50 6.41 -8.94
N ALA A 58 11.48 5.18 -8.43
CA ALA A 58 12.34 4.10 -8.92
C ALA A 58 11.97 3.69 -10.36
N LEU A 59 10.68 3.49 -10.64
CA LEU A 59 10.20 3.08 -11.96
C LEU A 59 10.40 4.16 -13.03
N ARG A 60 10.17 5.45 -12.71
CA ARG A 60 10.41 6.55 -13.68
C ARG A 60 11.82 6.57 -14.26
N MET A 61 12.80 6.04 -13.52
CA MET A 61 14.21 6.02 -13.91
C MET A 61 14.72 4.60 -14.22
N ALA A 62 13.82 3.65 -14.46
CA ALA A 62 14.19 2.30 -14.85
C ALA A 62 14.97 2.32 -16.18
N LYS A 63 15.94 1.43 -16.31
CA LYS A 63 16.78 1.27 -17.51
C LYS A 63 16.39 0.02 -18.28
N LYS A 64 16.76 0.00 -19.56
CA LYS A 64 16.63 -1.21 -20.39
C LYS A 64 17.64 -2.26 -19.97
N GLU A 65 17.24 -3.52 -20.12
CA GLU A 65 18.17 -4.64 -20.11
C GLU A 65 18.99 -4.61 -21.40
N LEU A 66 20.30 -4.44 -21.25
CA LEU A 66 21.24 -4.39 -22.38
C LEU A 66 22.34 -5.46 -22.25
N SER A 67 22.25 -6.33 -21.26
CA SER A 67 23.19 -7.45 -21.10
C SER A 67 23.02 -8.43 -22.25
N THR A 68 24.12 -8.90 -22.81
CA THR A 68 24.13 -9.98 -23.80
C THR A 68 24.42 -11.34 -23.16
N GLU A 69 24.83 -11.35 -21.89
CA GLU A 69 25.21 -12.54 -21.14
C GLU A 69 24.18 -12.85 -20.04
N PRO A 70 23.65 -14.09 -19.96
CA PRO A 70 22.63 -14.44 -18.96
C PRO A 70 23.10 -14.30 -17.51
N ALA A 71 24.39 -14.46 -17.24
CA ALA A 71 24.95 -14.38 -15.89
C ALA A 71 24.93 -12.96 -15.30
N SER A 72 24.90 -11.92 -16.15
CA SER A 72 24.82 -10.51 -15.71
C SER A 72 23.45 -9.89 -15.95
N ALA A 73 22.56 -10.58 -16.66
CA ALA A 73 21.23 -10.09 -16.98
C ALA A 73 20.33 -10.02 -15.73
N CYS A 74 19.61 -8.92 -15.64
CA CYS A 74 18.62 -8.66 -14.61
C CYS A 74 17.24 -9.22 -14.97
N LEU A 75 16.85 -9.00 -16.23
CA LEU A 75 15.55 -9.36 -16.76
C LEU A 75 15.67 -10.63 -17.59
N LEU A 76 15.13 -11.73 -17.04
CA LEU A 76 15.30 -13.08 -17.56
C LEU A 76 13.98 -13.84 -17.50
N GLN A 77 13.51 -14.35 -18.63
CA GLN A 77 12.35 -15.23 -18.72
C GLN A 77 12.82 -16.61 -19.19
N ASP A 78 12.69 -17.62 -18.32
CA ASP A 78 13.11 -19.01 -18.61
C ASP A 78 14.54 -19.12 -19.17
N SER A 79 15.47 -18.39 -18.56
CA SER A 79 16.89 -18.25 -18.98
C SER A 79 17.13 -17.48 -20.28
N THR A 80 16.08 -16.93 -20.89
CA THR A 80 16.17 -16.03 -22.04
C THR A 80 16.27 -14.59 -21.55
N ILE A 81 17.25 -13.84 -22.06
CA ILE A 81 17.42 -12.41 -21.74
C ILE A 81 16.31 -11.62 -22.41
N LEU A 82 15.65 -10.77 -21.64
CA LEU A 82 14.68 -9.81 -22.16
C LEU A 82 15.41 -8.55 -22.65
N TYR A 83 16.28 -8.70 -23.65
CA TYR A 83 17.07 -7.57 -24.16
C TYR A 83 16.17 -6.47 -24.72
N GLY A 84 16.46 -5.22 -24.38
CA GLY A 84 15.66 -4.07 -24.77
C GLY A 84 14.42 -3.84 -23.91
N TYR A 85 14.10 -4.73 -22.96
CA TYR A 85 12.95 -4.56 -22.08
C TYR A 85 13.31 -3.68 -20.88
N ASN A 86 12.33 -2.89 -20.41
CA ASN A 86 12.51 -2.05 -19.22
C ASN A 86 12.06 -2.71 -17.91
N TYR A 87 11.10 -3.60 -18.00
CA TYR A 87 10.40 -4.17 -16.87
C TYR A 87 10.08 -5.63 -17.12
N GLN A 88 9.97 -6.41 -16.05
CA GLN A 88 9.52 -7.79 -16.09
C GLN A 88 8.52 -8.06 -14.97
N ILE A 89 7.40 -8.69 -15.31
CA ILE A 89 6.48 -9.23 -14.31
C ILE A 89 7.06 -10.51 -13.71
N THR A 90 7.11 -10.57 -12.39
CA THR A 90 7.62 -11.72 -11.62
C THR A 90 6.56 -12.19 -10.62
N ARG A 91 6.84 -13.29 -9.91
CA ARG A 91 6.00 -13.80 -8.79
C ARG A 91 4.52 -13.97 -9.18
N SER A 92 4.25 -14.49 -10.37
CA SER A 92 2.90 -14.72 -10.90
C SER A 92 2.00 -13.47 -10.92
N GLY A 93 2.58 -12.29 -11.21
CA GLY A 93 1.84 -11.02 -11.33
C GLY A 93 1.94 -10.11 -10.11
N ASN A 94 2.47 -10.61 -8.99
CA ASN A 94 2.62 -9.87 -7.74
C ASN A 94 4.02 -9.27 -7.57
N GLY A 95 4.87 -9.36 -8.59
CA GLY A 95 6.23 -8.84 -8.58
C GLY A 95 6.54 -8.07 -9.86
N LEU A 96 7.41 -7.08 -9.73
CA LEU A 96 7.90 -6.25 -10.82
C LEU A 96 9.40 -6.07 -10.66
N LYS A 97 10.17 -6.62 -11.59
CA LYS A 97 11.63 -6.52 -11.65
C LYS A 97 12.07 -5.53 -12.72
N PHE A 98 13.10 -4.76 -12.43
CA PHE A 98 13.66 -3.74 -13.31
C PHE A 98 15.10 -3.40 -12.92
N ILE A 99 15.81 -2.71 -13.80
CA ILE A 99 17.13 -2.13 -13.53
C ILE A 99 16.93 -0.69 -13.09
N ASN A 100 17.40 -0.32 -11.90
CA ASN A 100 17.21 1.01 -11.38
C ASN A 100 18.19 2.04 -11.99
N TYR A 101 18.07 3.31 -11.58
CA TYR A 101 18.93 4.39 -12.09
C TYR A 101 20.43 4.17 -11.85
N LYS A 102 20.80 3.39 -10.81
CA LYS A 102 22.18 3.02 -10.49
C LYS A 102 22.70 1.82 -11.29
N GLY A 103 21.85 1.16 -12.09
CA GLY A 103 22.22 -0.07 -12.78
C GLY A 103 22.10 -1.32 -11.91
N GLU A 104 21.43 -1.24 -10.75
CA GLU A 104 21.25 -2.39 -9.86
C GLU A 104 19.91 -3.06 -10.15
N CYS A 105 19.87 -4.39 -10.07
CA CYS A 105 18.63 -5.14 -10.10
C CYS A 105 17.77 -4.86 -8.88
N GLN A 106 16.54 -4.45 -9.15
CA GLN A 106 15.55 -4.09 -8.15
C GLN A 106 14.22 -4.77 -8.47
N GLU A 107 13.57 -5.31 -7.45
CA GLU A 107 12.28 -5.98 -7.57
C GLU A 107 11.34 -5.49 -6.48
N PHE A 108 10.14 -5.04 -6.85
CA PHE A 108 9.04 -4.81 -5.92
C PHE A 108 8.10 -5.99 -5.94
N PHE A 109 7.74 -6.55 -4.79
CA PHE A 109 6.87 -7.71 -4.74
C PHE A 109 6.07 -7.81 -3.44
N LEU A 110 5.00 -8.61 -3.49
CA LEU A 110 4.22 -8.96 -2.32
C LEU A 110 4.86 -10.16 -1.61
N GLY A 111 5.21 -9.99 -0.34
CA GLY A 111 5.69 -11.07 0.52
C GLY A 111 5.11 -10.95 1.92
N GLU A 112 4.57 -12.05 2.46
CA GLU A 112 4.04 -12.09 3.83
C GLU A 112 2.94 -11.03 4.11
N GLY A 113 2.14 -10.69 3.09
CA GLY A 113 1.09 -9.66 3.21
C GLY A 113 1.62 -8.23 3.30
N ARG A 114 2.90 -7.99 2.98
CA ARG A 114 3.53 -6.67 2.97
C ARG A 114 4.27 -6.43 1.66
N LEU A 115 4.44 -5.16 1.31
CA LEU A 115 5.21 -4.78 0.14
C LEU A 115 6.69 -4.89 0.51
N LYS A 116 7.43 -5.67 -0.27
CA LYS A 116 8.87 -5.83 -0.13
C LYS A 116 9.58 -5.29 -1.36
N GLU A 117 10.82 -4.91 -1.13
CA GLU A 117 11.79 -4.60 -2.16
C GLU A 117 12.95 -5.58 -2.04
N SER A 118 13.38 -6.16 -3.15
CA SER A 118 14.68 -6.80 -3.27
C SER A 118 15.60 -5.90 -4.06
N LYS A 119 16.78 -5.61 -3.51
CA LYS A 119 17.79 -4.77 -4.15
C LYS A 119 19.15 -5.38 -3.91
N ALA A 120 19.86 -5.72 -4.99
CA ALA A 120 21.15 -6.42 -4.92
C ALA A 120 21.12 -7.69 -4.04
N GLY A 121 20.00 -8.42 -4.06
CA GLY A 121 19.81 -9.66 -3.30
C GLY A 121 19.41 -9.47 -1.82
N LEU A 122 19.33 -8.23 -1.33
CA LEU A 122 18.83 -7.92 0.00
C LEU A 122 17.35 -7.54 -0.06
N GLU A 123 16.54 -8.19 0.77
CA GLU A 123 15.11 -7.91 0.88
C GLU A 123 14.82 -6.98 2.06
N ASN A 124 14.01 -5.94 1.81
CA ASN A 124 13.55 -4.98 2.81
C ASN A 124 12.03 -4.80 2.71
N TYR A 125 11.39 -4.45 3.83
CA TYR A 125 9.97 -4.08 3.84
C TYR A 125 9.81 -2.60 3.48
N LEU A 126 8.91 -2.30 2.55
CA LEU A 126 8.54 -0.93 2.16
C LEU A 126 7.35 -0.40 2.95
N THR A 127 6.46 -1.28 3.41
CA THR A 127 5.28 -0.92 4.21
C THR A 127 5.44 -1.38 5.65
N SER A 128 4.86 -0.63 6.60
CA SER A 128 4.80 -1.01 8.02
C SER A 128 4.11 -2.37 8.24
N GLU A 129 4.37 -2.99 9.39
CA GLU A 129 3.66 -4.19 9.87
C GLU A 129 2.23 -3.87 10.34
N GLU A 130 1.90 -2.59 10.55
CA GLU A 130 0.55 -2.13 10.87
C GLU A 130 -0.41 -2.18 9.67
N LEU A 131 0.02 -2.70 8.53
CA LEU A 131 -0.74 -2.76 7.28
C LEU A 131 -0.69 -4.16 6.67
N GLU A 132 -1.77 -4.53 5.99
CA GLU A 132 -1.87 -5.77 5.24
C GLU A 132 -2.25 -5.47 3.79
N ILE A 133 -1.44 -5.96 2.86
CA ILE A 133 -1.72 -5.91 1.43
C ILE A 133 -2.50 -7.16 1.05
N ILE A 134 -3.72 -6.94 0.56
CA ILE A 134 -4.62 -7.99 0.10
C ILE A 134 -4.26 -8.40 -1.32
N SER A 135 -3.99 -7.41 -2.17
CA SER A 135 -3.70 -7.60 -3.59
C SER A 135 -2.70 -6.57 -4.07
N LEU A 136 -1.70 -7.03 -4.81
CA LEU A 136 -0.73 -6.23 -5.52
C LEU A 136 -0.66 -6.75 -6.94
N LYS A 137 -0.95 -5.93 -7.93
CA LYS A 137 -0.85 -6.31 -9.34
C LYS A 137 -0.14 -5.22 -10.12
N PHE A 138 0.67 -5.67 -11.07
CA PHE A 138 1.35 -4.81 -12.03
C PHE A 138 0.92 -5.19 -13.44
N ASN A 139 0.61 -4.19 -14.26
CA ASN A 139 0.37 -4.34 -15.70
C ASN A 139 1.38 -3.48 -16.45
N LEU A 140 2.01 -4.06 -17.47
CA LEU A 140 2.98 -3.38 -18.32
C LEU A 140 2.33 -2.95 -19.63
N PHE A 141 2.89 -1.90 -20.23
CA PHE A 141 2.56 -1.47 -21.57
C PHE A 141 3.77 -0.74 -22.17
N GLY A 142 4.11 -1.06 -23.41
CA GLY A 142 5.25 -0.46 -24.13
C GLY A 142 6.60 -0.82 -23.52
N GLU A 143 6.73 -1.98 -22.88
CA GLU A 143 7.97 -2.35 -22.17
C GLU A 143 9.11 -2.79 -23.08
N SER A 144 8.84 -3.04 -24.37
CA SER A 144 9.81 -3.49 -25.38
C SER A 144 10.34 -2.31 -26.18
N GLN A 145 11.61 -2.39 -26.60
CA GLN A 145 12.20 -1.39 -27.48
C GLN A 145 11.76 -1.50 -28.95
N ASP A 146 11.05 -2.57 -29.32
CA ASP A 146 10.63 -2.83 -30.69
C ASP A 146 9.27 -2.19 -31.02
N ASP A 147 8.62 -1.58 -30.02
CA ASP A 147 7.39 -0.82 -30.20
C ASP A 147 7.67 0.71 -30.28
N THR A 148 6.61 1.49 -30.48
CA THR A 148 6.67 2.95 -30.53
C THR A 148 6.05 3.60 -29.29
N ASP A 149 5.80 2.82 -28.25
CA ASP A 149 5.07 3.21 -27.07
C ASP A 149 6.04 3.51 -25.92
N GLN A 150 5.80 4.60 -25.19
CA GLN A 150 6.60 4.87 -24.00
C GLN A 150 6.28 3.83 -22.90
N PRO A 151 7.29 3.14 -22.33
CA PRO A 151 7.11 2.18 -21.25
C PRO A 151 6.38 2.78 -20.05
N ARG A 152 5.30 2.11 -19.64
CA ARG A 152 4.51 2.47 -18.46
C ARG A 152 4.08 1.26 -17.66
N VAL A 153 4.01 1.44 -16.34
CA VAL A 153 3.56 0.43 -15.39
C VAL A 153 2.30 0.91 -14.71
N THR A 154 1.23 0.13 -14.76
CA THR A 154 0.04 0.35 -13.94
C THR A 154 0.09 -0.56 -12.72
N LEU A 155 0.14 0.07 -11.54
CA LEU A 155 0.11 -0.58 -10.25
C LEU A 155 -1.30 -0.51 -9.68
N SER A 156 -1.87 -1.66 -9.32
CA SER A 156 -3.14 -1.78 -8.61
C SER A 156 -2.90 -2.42 -7.24
N LEU A 157 -3.30 -1.73 -6.18
CA LEU A 157 -2.95 -2.06 -4.81
C LEU A 157 -4.19 -1.99 -3.90
N ASP A 158 -4.45 -3.05 -3.15
CA ASP A 158 -5.54 -3.17 -2.18
C ASP A 158 -4.95 -3.43 -0.79
N ILE A 159 -5.24 -2.55 0.17
CA ILE A 159 -4.58 -2.50 1.49
C ILE A 159 -5.61 -2.31 2.59
N LYS A 160 -5.37 -3.01 3.71
CA LYS A 160 -6.15 -2.90 4.96
C LYS A 160 -5.27 -2.50 6.13
N GLY A 161 -5.91 -1.87 7.13
CA GLY A 161 -5.31 -1.68 8.45
C GLY A 161 -5.06 -3.01 9.18
N ALA A 162 -4.10 -3.01 10.11
CA ALA A 162 -3.58 -4.18 10.82
C ALA A 162 -4.63 -5.19 11.32
N LYS A 163 -4.21 -6.46 11.38
CA LYS A 163 -4.96 -7.59 11.97
C LYS A 163 -5.30 -7.46 13.46
N GLY A 164 -4.71 -6.51 14.19
CA GLY A 164 -4.99 -6.29 15.61
C GLY A 164 -6.24 -5.46 15.90
N GLN A 165 -6.77 -4.71 14.92
CA GLN A 165 -7.93 -3.83 15.12
C GLN A 165 -9.24 -4.61 14.96
N MET A 166 -10.31 -4.17 15.65
CA MET A 166 -11.66 -4.66 15.41
C MET A 166 -12.00 -4.53 13.91
N PRO A 167 -12.59 -5.56 13.26
CA PRO A 167 -12.86 -5.53 11.82
C PRO A 167 -13.60 -4.27 11.35
N GLU A 168 -14.54 -3.75 12.15
CA GLU A 168 -15.34 -2.55 11.86
C GLU A 168 -14.51 -1.25 11.82
N LEU A 169 -13.35 -1.25 12.47
CA LEU A 169 -12.46 -0.09 12.57
C LEU A 169 -11.31 -0.14 11.57
N ARG A 170 -11.16 -1.23 10.80
CA ARG A 170 -10.09 -1.36 9.81
C ARG A 170 -10.43 -0.58 8.55
N PRO A 171 -9.67 0.47 8.20
CA PRO A 171 -9.81 1.09 6.91
C PRO A 171 -9.33 0.12 5.82
N GLU A 172 -9.97 0.21 4.65
CA GLU A 172 -9.58 -0.46 3.42
C GLU A 172 -9.43 0.63 2.34
N ILE A 173 -8.34 0.57 1.58
CA ILE A 173 -8.09 1.50 0.48
C ILE A 173 -7.62 0.71 -0.74
N LYS A 174 -8.23 1.01 -1.88
CA LYS A 174 -7.83 0.53 -3.20
C LYS A 174 -7.26 1.71 -3.97
N ILE A 175 -6.01 1.59 -4.42
CA ILE A 175 -5.34 2.61 -5.22
C ILE A 175 -4.88 1.98 -6.53
N GLN A 176 -5.03 2.74 -7.60
CA GLN A 176 -4.42 2.44 -8.88
C GLN A 176 -3.65 3.67 -9.36
N THR A 177 -2.43 3.45 -9.85
CA THR A 177 -1.61 4.51 -10.43
C THR A 177 -0.84 3.98 -11.63
N THR A 178 -0.61 4.84 -12.62
CA THR A 178 0.15 4.51 -13.83
C THR A 178 1.39 5.39 -13.89
N ILE A 179 2.54 4.76 -14.06
CA ILE A 179 3.86 5.40 -14.01
C ILE A 179 4.53 5.18 -15.36
N SER A 180 4.69 6.25 -16.14
CA SER A 180 5.51 6.27 -17.35
C SER A 180 6.98 6.46 -17.00
N GLN A 181 7.87 5.91 -17.81
CA GLN A 181 9.28 6.29 -17.75
C GLN A 181 9.50 7.76 -18.07
N ARG A 182 10.60 8.29 -17.53
CA ARG A 182 11.07 9.66 -17.78
C ARG A 182 11.98 9.73 -18.99
N ASN A 183 12.87 8.75 -19.16
CA ASN A 183 13.76 8.70 -20.30
C ASN A 183 12.97 8.27 -21.53
N LEU A 184 13.28 8.85 -22.69
CA LEU A 184 12.64 8.48 -23.95
C LEU A 184 12.94 7.02 -24.28
N ASP A 185 11.92 6.34 -24.80
CA ASP A 185 12.12 5.02 -25.34
C ASP A 185 12.88 5.08 -26.66
N VAL A 186 14.10 4.53 -26.65
CA VAL A 186 14.96 4.46 -27.83
C VAL A 186 15.50 3.04 -28.01
N PRO A 187 15.70 2.58 -29.26
CA PRO A 187 16.29 1.28 -29.54
C PRO A 187 17.82 1.32 -29.37
N TYR A 188 18.40 0.18 -28.99
CA TYR A 188 19.84 -0.04 -28.81
C TYR A 188 20.33 -1.28 -29.54
#